data_AF-A0AAV2I4X6-F1
#
_entry.id   AF-A0AAV2I4X6-F1
#
_cell.length_a   1.000
_cell.length_b   1.000
_cell.length_c   1.000
_cell.angle_alpha   90.00
_cell.angle_beta   90.00
_cell.angle_gamma   90.00
#
_symmetry.space_group_name_H-M   'P 1'
#
loop_
_entity.id
_entity.type
_entity.pdbx_description
1 polymer ?
#
loop_
_entity_poly.entity_id
_entity_poly.type
_entity_poly.pdbx_seq_one_letter_code
_entity_poly.pdbx_strand_id
1 'polypeptide(L)'
;NHQTENITKWLMTSSAILDVMIGAVSMPLGVSELVHNGRWTLGWEVCRIRLPLSFVFSGILAYHVMCLSVDRYLAVCKPFLYKRLPTRTAYVMIFLSWIIPIACVMIPVFSGITRLGVEHIIACIEKHDICVTAYNIPAMKTITSLLFYLPFVVTYTAYVFILLASQEQEKVMFRATSQPTRAIVTKTSPNKKANLIVGCMIACYTISWLPTWVLGLVISLEVHGVPYAWFLVCFWLASSNAALNPIVFCLNNSIRQTLFQLFFLSKYNKKN
;
A
#
# COMPACT_ATOMS: atom_id res chain seq x y z
N ASN A 1 4.72 -9.93 -25.28
CA ASN A 1 3.94 -10.04 -24.02
C ASN A 1 4.71 -10.54 -22.80
N HIS A 2 5.98 -10.97 -22.89
CA HIS A 2 6.73 -11.39 -21.69
C HIS A 2 7.25 -10.21 -20.84
N GLN A 3 7.73 -9.11 -21.44
CA GLN A 3 8.24 -7.95 -20.69
C GLN A 3 7.16 -7.22 -19.88
N THR A 4 5.92 -7.16 -20.39
CA THR A 4 4.81 -6.44 -19.74
C THR A 4 4.35 -7.05 -18.43
N GLU A 5 4.64 -8.33 -18.20
CA GLU A 5 4.35 -9.02 -16.95
C GLU A 5 5.48 -8.87 -15.91
N ASN A 6 6.71 -8.58 -16.34
CA ASN A 6 7.86 -8.65 -15.44
C ASN A 6 7.88 -7.50 -14.43
N ILE A 7 7.59 -6.26 -14.84
CA ILE A 7 7.60 -5.10 -13.92
C ILE A 7 6.51 -5.25 -12.85
N THR A 8 5.27 -5.51 -13.27
CA THR A 8 4.13 -5.68 -12.36
C THR A 8 4.35 -6.86 -11.40
N LYS A 9 4.89 -7.99 -11.87
CA LYS A 9 5.19 -9.15 -11.01
C LYS A 9 6.16 -8.77 -9.89
N TRP A 10 7.27 -8.10 -10.19
CA TRP A 10 8.23 -7.68 -9.18
C TRP A 10 7.63 -6.69 -8.16
N LEU A 11 6.81 -5.75 -8.62
CA LEU A 11 6.10 -4.81 -7.73
C LEU A 11 5.12 -5.54 -6.80
N MET A 12 4.33 -6.49 -7.33
CA MET A 12 3.43 -7.32 -6.53
C MET A 12 4.18 -8.19 -5.51
N THR A 13 5.32 -8.77 -5.90
CA THR A 13 6.17 -9.54 -4.98
C THR A 13 6.71 -8.67 -3.85
N SER A 14 7.21 -7.47 -4.17
CA SER A 14 7.69 -6.54 -3.14
C SER A 14 6.56 -6.09 -2.20
N SER A 15 5.37 -5.84 -2.73
CA SER A 15 4.17 -5.57 -1.91
C SER A 15 3.81 -6.75 -1.00
N ALA A 16 3.90 -7.98 -1.49
CA ALA A 16 3.63 -9.17 -0.67
C ALA A 16 4.64 -9.33 0.48
N ILE A 17 5.92 -9.00 0.24
CA ILE A 17 6.94 -8.99 1.30
C ILE A 17 6.58 -7.98 2.38
N LEU A 18 6.13 -6.78 1.99
CA LEU A 18 5.67 -5.77 2.93
C LEU A 18 4.48 -6.25 3.76
N ASP A 19 3.49 -6.93 3.14
CA ASP A 19 2.33 -7.46 3.86
C ASP A 19 2.74 -8.50 4.91
N VAL A 20 3.70 -9.36 4.58
CA VAL A 20 4.30 -10.31 5.55
C VAL A 20 4.99 -9.57 6.68
N MET A 21 5.74 -8.49 6.39
CA MET A 21 6.39 -7.69 7.43
C MET A 21 5.39 -6.99 8.36
N ILE A 22 4.28 -6.48 7.82
CA ILE A 22 3.18 -5.91 8.63
C ILE A 22 2.60 -6.98 9.56
N GLY A 23 2.31 -8.18 9.03
CA GLY A 23 1.75 -9.29 9.79
C GLY A 23 2.72 -9.89 10.82
N ALA A 24 4.02 -9.89 10.54
CA ALA A 24 5.05 -10.48 11.40
C ALA A 24 5.60 -9.49 12.46
N VAL A 25 5.51 -8.18 12.23
CA VAL A 25 6.12 -7.17 13.10
C VAL A 25 5.09 -6.18 13.65
N SER A 26 4.37 -5.46 12.79
CA SER A 26 3.42 -4.42 13.26
C SER A 26 2.25 -5.02 14.02
N MET A 27 1.63 -6.08 13.49
CA MET A 27 0.47 -6.71 14.14
C MET A 27 0.82 -7.31 15.52
N PRO A 28 1.90 -8.10 15.71
CA PRO A 28 2.22 -8.65 17.02
C PRO A 28 2.52 -7.59 18.07
N LEU A 29 3.21 -6.51 17.70
CA LEU A 29 3.38 -5.37 18.61
C LEU A 29 2.02 -4.78 18.98
N GLY A 30 1.13 -4.60 17.99
CA GLY A 30 -0.27 -4.20 18.17
C GLY A 30 -1.04 -5.07 19.16
N VAL A 31 -0.97 -6.40 19.00
CA VAL A 31 -1.60 -7.37 19.90
C VAL A 31 -1.05 -7.24 21.32
N SER A 32 0.27 -7.06 21.48
CA SER A 32 0.89 -6.95 22.80
C SER A 32 0.26 -5.82 23.63
N GLU A 33 -0.05 -4.68 23.02
CA GLU A 33 -0.72 -3.56 23.69
C GLU A 33 -2.17 -3.90 24.04
N LEU A 34 -2.90 -4.57 23.12
CA LEU A 34 -4.30 -4.93 23.32
C LEU A 34 -4.49 -5.94 24.47
N VAL A 35 -3.60 -6.94 24.57
CA VAL A 35 -3.63 -7.97 25.62
C VAL A 35 -3.37 -7.39 27.02
N HIS A 36 -2.62 -6.29 27.10
CA HIS A 36 -2.30 -5.61 28.36
C HIS A 36 -3.25 -4.43 28.66
N ASN A 37 -4.50 -4.48 28.17
CA ASN A 37 -5.51 -3.44 28.38
C ASN A 37 -5.04 -2.04 27.94
N GLY A 38 -4.29 -1.95 26.84
CA GLY A 38 -3.75 -0.69 26.31
C GLY A 38 -2.47 -0.20 26.99
N ARG A 39 -1.90 -0.97 27.93
CA ARG A 39 -0.60 -0.64 28.55
C ARG A 39 0.56 -1.22 27.74
N TRP A 40 1.64 -0.45 27.65
CA TRP A 40 2.85 -0.88 26.96
C TRP A 40 3.87 -1.50 27.93
N THR A 41 4.31 -2.72 27.64
CA THR A 41 5.18 -3.51 28.55
C THR A 41 6.52 -3.90 27.95
N LEU A 42 6.76 -3.65 26.65
CA LEU A 42 7.98 -4.07 25.95
C LEU A 42 9.15 -3.07 26.04
N GLY A 43 9.04 -2.08 26.93
CA GLY A 43 10.05 -1.05 27.14
C GLY A 43 10.00 0.09 26.12
N TRP A 44 10.62 1.22 26.49
CA TRP A 44 10.49 2.47 25.73
C TRP A 44 11.17 2.44 24.36
N GLU A 45 12.31 1.76 24.23
CA GLU A 45 13.03 1.67 22.95
C GLU A 45 12.19 0.98 21.87
N VAL A 46 11.45 -0.07 22.23
CA VAL A 46 10.53 -0.75 21.31
C VAL A 46 9.32 0.14 21.00
N CYS A 47 8.81 0.88 22.01
CA CYS A 47 7.74 1.83 21.77
C CYS A 47 8.14 2.92 20.77
N ARG A 48 9.34 3.46 20.94
CA ARG A 48 9.90 4.53 20.12
C ARG A 48 9.93 4.16 18.65
N ILE A 49 10.09 2.88 18.29
CA ILE A 49 10.15 2.42 16.89
C ILE A 49 8.84 1.82 16.37
N ARG A 50 7.94 1.36 17.24
CA ARG A 50 6.70 0.66 16.85
C ARG A 50 5.82 1.46 15.88
N LEU A 51 5.39 2.66 16.30
CA LEU A 51 4.50 3.49 15.48
C LEU A 51 5.22 4.13 14.30
N PRO A 52 6.48 4.61 14.42
CA PRO A 52 7.24 5.05 13.24
C PRO A 52 7.40 3.93 12.21
N LEU A 53 7.66 2.70 12.64
CA LEU A 53 7.75 1.55 11.73
C LEU A 53 6.42 1.28 11.03
N SER A 54 5.30 1.44 11.73
CA SER A 54 3.97 1.32 11.14
C SER A 54 3.70 2.43 10.11
N PHE A 55 4.11 3.67 10.39
CA PHE A 55 4.08 4.76 9.40
C PHE A 55 4.98 4.48 8.20
N VAL A 56 6.19 3.93 8.40
CA VAL A 56 7.07 3.50 7.31
C VAL A 56 6.37 2.47 6.44
N PHE A 57 5.85 1.37 7.02
CA PHE A 57 5.18 0.33 6.25
C PHE A 57 3.96 0.86 5.47
N SER A 58 3.18 1.75 6.08
CA SER A 58 2.06 2.41 5.40
C SER A 58 2.50 3.27 4.22
N GLY A 59 3.58 4.04 4.37
CA GLY A 59 4.16 4.83 3.29
C GLY A 59 4.72 3.95 2.19
N ILE A 60 5.39 2.85 2.53
CA ILE A 60 5.89 1.88 1.54
C ILE A 60 4.74 1.30 0.74
N LEU A 61 3.64 0.93 1.41
CA LEU A 61 2.43 0.43 0.76
C LEU A 61 1.82 1.47 -0.19
N ALA A 62 1.73 2.73 0.24
CA ALA A 62 1.25 3.85 -0.57
C ALA A 62 2.07 4.01 -1.86
N TYR A 63 3.40 4.00 -1.73
CA TYR A 63 4.30 4.12 -2.88
C TYR A 63 4.25 2.89 -3.79
N HIS A 64 4.05 1.67 -3.26
CA HIS A 64 3.84 0.49 -4.10
C HIS A 64 2.54 0.59 -4.91
N VAL A 65 1.43 1.03 -4.31
CA VAL A 65 0.15 1.25 -5.01
C VAL A 65 0.30 2.35 -6.08
N MET A 66 1.03 3.42 -5.77
CA MET A 66 1.37 4.47 -6.74
C MET A 66 2.20 3.91 -7.90
N CYS A 67 3.24 3.14 -7.62
CA CYS A 67 4.09 2.51 -8.63
C CYS A 67 3.31 1.53 -9.53
N LEU A 68 2.43 0.71 -8.95
CA LEU A 68 1.55 -0.18 -9.70
C LEU A 68 0.60 0.60 -10.61
N SER A 69 0.06 1.72 -10.12
CA SER A 69 -0.80 2.61 -10.92
C SER A 69 -0.05 3.27 -12.07
N VAL A 70 1.18 3.75 -11.84
CA VAL A 70 2.05 4.32 -12.88
C VAL A 70 2.43 3.27 -13.92
N ASP A 71 2.81 2.06 -13.49
CA ASP A 71 3.11 0.93 -14.37
C ASP A 71 1.93 0.62 -15.30
N ARG A 72 0.71 0.56 -14.77
CA ARG A 72 -0.50 0.33 -15.59
C ARG A 72 -0.84 1.51 -16.47
N TYR A 73 -0.69 2.74 -15.98
CA TYR A 73 -0.89 3.94 -16.79
C TYR A 73 0.03 3.94 -18.01
N LEU A 74 1.32 3.62 -17.83
CA LEU A 74 2.27 3.55 -18.93
C LEU A 74 1.87 2.43 -19.91
N ALA A 75 1.49 1.26 -19.42
CA ALA A 75 1.08 0.14 -20.25
C ALA A 75 -0.17 0.43 -21.11
N VAL A 76 -1.16 1.14 -20.56
CA VAL A 76 -2.45 1.40 -21.21
C VAL A 76 -2.44 2.71 -22.01
N CYS A 77 -1.98 3.80 -21.41
CA CYS A 77 -2.05 5.15 -21.98
C CYS A 77 -0.82 5.51 -22.82
N LYS A 78 0.34 4.88 -22.60
CA LYS A 78 1.60 5.17 -23.31
C LYS A 78 2.32 3.89 -23.80
N PRO A 79 1.66 3.03 -24.60
CA PRO A 79 2.15 1.69 -24.93
C PRO A 79 3.50 1.67 -25.65
N PHE A 80 3.80 2.67 -26.48
CA PHE A 80 5.10 2.77 -27.17
C PHE A 80 6.25 3.08 -26.21
N LEU A 81 6.01 3.92 -25.20
CA LEU A 81 7.00 4.21 -24.16
C LEU A 81 7.18 2.97 -23.28
N TYR A 82 6.09 2.32 -22.88
CA TYR A 82 6.13 1.14 -22.02
C TYR A 82 6.93 -0.02 -22.63
N LYS A 83 6.83 -0.25 -23.95
CA LYS A 83 7.65 -1.26 -24.66
C LYS A 83 9.15 -1.00 -24.60
N ARG A 84 9.59 0.24 -24.38
CA ARG A 84 11.02 0.60 -24.28
C ARG A 84 11.55 0.51 -22.85
N LEU A 85 10.68 0.33 -21.86
CA LEU A 85 11.11 0.28 -20.47
C LEU A 85 11.82 -1.05 -20.17
N PRO A 86 13.05 -1.00 -19.63
CA PRO A 86 13.72 -2.21 -19.19
C PRO A 86 13.10 -2.74 -17.90
N THR A 87 13.25 -4.03 -17.62
CA THR A 87 12.83 -4.63 -16.34
C THR A 87 13.54 -3.98 -15.14
N ARG A 88 14.74 -3.40 -15.35
CA ARG A 88 15.47 -2.64 -14.32
C ARG A 88 14.66 -1.48 -13.74
N THR A 89 13.71 -0.92 -14.48
CA THR A 89 12.80 0.12 -13.99
C THR A 89 12.01 -0.35 -12.77
N ALA A 90 11.64 -1.64 -12.70
CA ALA A 90 10.95 -2.19 -11.53
C ALA A 90 11.79 -2.09 -10.25
N TYR A 91 13.09 -2.39 -10.33
CA TYR A 91 13.99 -2.30 -9.18
C TYR A 91 14.17 -0.87 -8.69
N VAL A 92 14.22 0.10 -9.61
CA VAL A 92 14.26 1.53 -9.23
C VAL A 92 12.96 1.94 -8.53
N MET A 93 11.80 1.56 -9.08
CA MET A 93 10.49 1.86 -8.47
C MET A 93 10.35 1.23 -7.09
N ILE A 94 10.77 -0.03 -6.93
CA ILE A 94 10.81 -0.72 -5.63
C ILE A 94 11.74 0.02 -4.67
N PHE A 95 12.99 0.28 -5.06
CA PHE A 95 13.97 0.95 -4.22
C PHE A 95 13.45 2.29 -3.69
N LEU A 96 12.90 3.14 -4.57
CA LEU A 96 12.30 4.41 -4.18
C LEU A 96 11.09 4.24 -3.26
N SER A 97 10.25 3.23 -3.51
CA SER A 97 9.08 2.94 -2.67
C SER A 97 9.45 2.50 -1.26
N TRP A 98 10.63 1.92 -1.05
CA TRP A 98 11.14 1.58 0.28
C TRP A 98 11.86 2.76 0.93
N ILE A 99 12.80 3.37 0.22
CA ILE A 99 13.73 4.35 0.79
C ILE A 99 13.06 5.68 1.11
N ILE A 100 12.13 6.16 0.27
CA ILE A 100 11.48 7.46 0.52
C ILE A 100 10.70 7.43 1.85
N PRO A 101 9.79 6.47 2.11
CA PRO A 101 9.11 6.38 3.40
C PRO A 101 10.04 6.16 4.60
N ILE A 102 11.06 5.29 4.46
CA ILE A 102 12.04 5.06 5.53
C ILE A 102 12.76 6.36 5.88
N ALA A 103 13.27 7.09 4.88
CA ALA A 103 13.97 8.33 5.09
C ALA A 103 13.06 9.41 5.69
N CYS A 104 11.85 9.57 5.15
CA CYS A 104 10.89 10.58 5.61
C CYS A 104 10.44 10.38 7.06
N VAL A 105 10.41 9.14 7.58
CA VAL A 105 9.96 8.88 8.96
C VAL A 105 11.13 8.65 9.90
N MET A 106 12.05 7.73 9.58
CA MET A 106 13.08 7.31 10.52
C MET A 106 14.13 8.39 10.75
N ILE A 107 14.55 9.13 9.72
CA ILE A 107 15.57 10.18 9.89
C ILE A 107 15.08 11.29 10.85
N PRO A 108 13.87 11.86 10.68
CA PRO A 108 13.35 12.84 11.64
C PRO A 108 13.15 12.28 13.07
N VAL A 109 12.74 11.01 13.19
CA VAL A 109 12.52 10.37 14.51
C VAL A 109 13.83 10.13 15.27
N PHE A 110 14.87 9.68 14.59
CA PHE A 110 16.17 9.40 15.22
C PHE A 110 17.02 10.66 15.41
N SER A 111 16.89 11.67 14.56
CA SER A 111 17.50 12.98 14.78
C SER A 111 16.86 13.77 15.93
N GLY A 112 15.67 13.38 16.39
CA GLY A 112 14.94 14.05 17.46
C GLY A 112 14.17 15.30 17.02
N ILE A 113 14.25 15.68 15.73
CA ILE A 113 13.57 16.86 15.19
C ILE A 113 12.06 16.78 15.38
N THR A 114 11.47 15.58 15.34
CA THR A 114 10.02 15.41 15.54
C THR A 114 9.55 15.73 16.96
N ARG A 115 10.45 15.74 17.95
CA ARG A 115 10.12 15.91 19.37
C ARG A 115 10.18 17.35 19.85
N LEU A 116 10.76 18.24 19.05
CA LEU A 116 10.93 19.65 19.38
C LEU A 116 9.56 20.30 19.67
N GLY A 117 9.39 20.85 20.87
CA GLY A 117 8.17 21.53 21.32
C GLY A 117 7.06 20.60 21.84
N VAL A 118 7.26 19.28 21.85
CA VAL A 118 6.29 18.29 22.37
C VAL A 118 6.89 17.41 23.47
N GLU A 119 8.01 17.83 24.07
CA GLU A 119 8.76 17.08 25.08
C GLU A 119 7.91 16.79 26.33
N HIS A 120 7.12 17.77 26.78
CA HIS A 120 6.23 17.61 27.93
C HIS A 120 5.15 16.55 27.70
N ILE A 121 4.65 16.43 26.47
CA ILE A 121 3.66 15.41 26.08
C ILE A 121 4.33 14.03 26.12
N ILE A 122 5.53 13.91 25.57
CA ILE A 122 6.29 12.65 25.55
C ILE A 122 6.59 12.18 26.97
N ALA A 123 7.05 13.08 27.86
CA ALA A 123 7.29 12.74 29.27
C ALA A 123 6.02 12.26 29.99
N CYS A 124 4.86 12.82 29.67
CA CYS A 124 3.56 12.37 30.18
C CYS A 124 3.20 10.96 29.65
N ILE A 125 3.39 10.72 28.36
CA ILE A 125 3.16 9.42 27.71
C ILE A 125 4.03 8.33 28.35
N GLU A 126 5.33 8.61 28.54
CA GLU A 126 6.29 7.71 29.19
C GLU A 126 5.87 7.39 30.63
N LYS A 127 5.40 8.39 31.39
CA LYS A 127 4.97 8.21 32.79
C LYS A 127 3.73 7.33 32.94
N HIS A 128 2.86 7.28 31.93
CA HIS A 128 1.59 6.55 31.97
C HIS A 128 1.63 5.19 31.25
N ASP A 129 2.81 4.71 30.84
CA ASP A 129 2.99 3.45 30.08
C ASP A 129 2.15 3.39 28.80
N ILE A 130 1.92 4.54 28.16
CA ILE A 130 1.18 4.65 26.91
C ILE A 130 2.18 4.61 25.77
N CYS A 131 1.93 3.83 24.71
CA CYS A 131 2.81 3.80 23.55
C CYS A 131 2.24 4.55 22.35
N VAL A 132 2.41 5.88 22.36
CA VAL A 132 1.98 6.76 21.26
C VAL A 132 3.12 7.68 20.84
N THR A 133 3.26 7.92 19.53
CA THR A 133 4.18 8.93 19.00
C THR A 133 3.52 10.29 18.94
N ALA A 134 4.07 11.25 19.68
CA ALA A 134 3.79 12.66 19.49
C ALA A 134 4.88 13.27 18.59
N TYR A 135 4.49 13.86 17.47
CA TYR A 135 5.38 14.69 16.65
C TYR A 135 4.89 16.12 16.65
N ASN A 136 5.81 17.07 16.47
CA ASN A 136 5.45 18.44 16.21
C ASN A 136 4.69 18.59 14.88
N ILE A 137 3.92 19.69 14.82
CA ILE A 137 3.01 19.98 13.70
C ILE A 137 3.75 20.04 12.35
N PRO A 138 4.92 20.71 12.21
CA PRO A 138 5.64 20.73 10.94
C PRO A 138 6.06 19.35 10.45
N ALA A 139 6.56 18.47 11.34
CA ALA A 139 6.91 17.11 10.99
C ALA A 139 5.68 16.29 10.60
N MET A 140 4.57 16.38 11.35
CA MET A 140 3.32 15.70 11.00
C MET A 140 2.81 16.10 9.62
N LYS A 141 2.75 17.41 9.33
CA LYS A 141 2.29 17.94 8.03
C LYS A 141 3.19 17.46 6.88
N THR A 142 4.51 17.47 7.09
CA THR A 142 5.49 17.04 6.08
C THR A 142 5.38 15.54 5.79
N ILE A 143 5.39 14.71 6.84
CA ILE A 143 5.27 13.25 6.71
C ILE A 143 3.94 12.89 6.03
N THR A 144 2.83 13.49 6.47
CA THR A 144 1.51 13.19 5.94
C THR A 144 1.40 13.57 4.45
N SER A 145 1.92 14.72 4.08
CA SER A 145 1.87 15.20 2.69
C SER A 145 2.69 14.32 1.75
N LEU A 146 3.92 13.97 2.13
CA LEU A 146 4.84 13.19 1.27
C LEU A 146 4.46 11.71 1.18
N LEU A 147 3.92 11.13 2.25
CA LEU A 147 3.65 9.69 2.33
C LEU A 147 2.22 9.29 2.02
N PHE A 148 1.27 10.22 2.10
CA PHE A 148 -0.13 9.92 1.80
C PHE A 148 -0.69 10.80 0.69
N TYR A 149 -0.63 12.13 0.79
CA TYR A 149 -1.27 13.01 -0.20
C TYR A 149 -0.61 12.94 -1.57
N LEU A 150 0.72 12.91 -1.66
CA LEU A 150 1.42 12.77 -2.94
C LEU A 150 1.11 11.42 -3.62
N PRO A 151 1.30 10.25 -2.98
CA PRO A 151 0.91 8.97 -3.57
C PRO A 151 -0.57 8.90 -3.93
N PHE A 152 -1.45 9.49 -3.13
CA PHE A 152 -2.88 9.59 -3.43
C PHE A 152 -3.11 10.36 -4.73
N VAL A 153 -2.62 11.59 -4.85
CA VAL A 153 -2.84 12.39 -6.08
C VAL A 153 -2.32 11.65 -7.32
N VAL A 154 -1.13 11.07 -7.27
CA VAL A 154 -0.55 10.34 -8.42
C VAL A 154 -1.34 9.07 -8.75
N THR A 155 -1.70 8.27 -7.74
CA THR A 155 -2.45 7.01 -7.93
C THR A 155 -3.79 7.26 -8.61
N TYR A 156 -4.57 8.21 -8.11
CA TYR A 156 -5.94 8.40 -8.58
C TYR A 156 -5.98 9.13 -9.90
N THR A 157 -5.08 10.08 -10.15
CA THR A 157 -4.94 10.70 -11.48
C THR A 157 -4.57 9.65 -12.53
N ALA A 158 -3.56 8.82 -12.26
CA ALA A 158 -3.19 7.70 -13.14
C ALA A 158 -4.37 6.76 -13.39
N TYR A 159 -5.12 6.41 -12.34
CA TYR A 159 -6.28 5.52 -12.45
C TYR A 159 -7.42 6.11 -13.28
N VAL A 160 -7.74 7.39 -13.11
CA VAL A 160 -8.73 8.09 -13.94
C VAL A 160 -8.32 8.03 -15.43
N PHE A 161 -7.06 8.31 -15.75
CA PHE A 161 -6.58 8.19 -17.13
C PHE A 161 -6.66 6.77 -17.68
N ILE A 162 -6.38 5.74 -16.85
CA ILE A 162 -6.53 4.33 -17.24
C ILE A 162 -7.99 4.02 -17.59
N LEU A 163 -8.95 4.49 -16.78
CA LEU A 163 -10.38 4.28 -17.02
C LEU A 163 -10.82 4.95 -18.32
N LEU A 164 -10.46 6.23 -18.51
CA LEU A 164 -10.79 6.98 -19.73
C LEU A 164 -10.20 6.31 -20.97
N ALA A 165 -8.92 5.92 -20.94
CA ALA A 165 -8.28 5.24 -22.05
C ALA A 165 -8.91 3.86 -22.34
N SER A 166 -9.31 3.13 -21.30
CA SER A 166 -9.96 1.83 -21.46
C SER A 166 -11.35 1.96 -22.12
N GLN A 167 -12.11 2.99 -21.78
CA GLN A 167 -13.40 3.29 -22.40
C GLN A 167 -13.26 3.65 -23.88
N GLU A 168 -12.27 4.46 -24.25
CA GLU A 168 -12.02 4.81 -25.65
C GLU A 168 -11.62 3.59 -26.49
N GLN A 169 -10.78 2.70 -25.95
CA GLN A 169 -10.43 1.44 -26.62
C GLN A 169 -11.65 0.55 -26.91
N GLU A 170 -12.63 0.51 -25.99
CA GLU A 170 -13.88 -0.22 -26.19
C GLU A 170 -14.73 0.40 -27.31
N LYS A 171 -14.87 1.73 -27.34
CA LYS A 171 -15.62 2.43 -28.39
C LYS A 171 -15.01 2.20 -29.78
N VAL A 172 -13.68 2.24 -29.89
CA VAL A 172 -12.96 1.99 -31.16
C VAL A 172 -13.16 0.54 -31.63
N MET A 173 -13.02 -0.45 -30.73
CA MET A 173 -13.30 -1.85 -31.06
C MET A 173 -14.75 -2.08 -31.48
N PHE A 174 -15.72 -1.46 -30.80
CA PHE A 174 -17.14 -1.57 -31.15
C PHE A 174 -17.42 -0.98 -32.54
N ARG A 175 -16.88 0.21 -32.86
CA ARG A 175 -17.00 0.84 -34.19
C ARG A 175 -16.34 0.02 -35.30
N ALA A 176 -15.24 -0.67 -35.01
CA ALA A 176 -14.57 -1.55 -35.96
C ALA A 176 -15.31 -2.88 -36.21
N THR A 177 -16.25 -3.27 -35.34
CA THR A 177 -16.95 -4.58 -35.40
C THR A 177 -18.34 -4.48 -36.03
N SER A 178 -18.52 -3.65 -37.06
CA SER A 178 -19.78 -3.48 -37.80
C SER A 178 -20.18 -4.67 -38.70
N GLN A 179 -19.76 -5.90 -38.39
CA GLN A 179 -20.28 -7.12 -39.01
C GLN A 179 -21.18 -7.90 -38.03
N PRO A 180 -22.40 -8.27 -38.42
CA PRO A 180 -23.33 -8.97 -37.55
C PRO A 180 -23.00 -10.46 -37.56
N THR A 181 -22.23 -10.93 -36.60
CA THR A 181 -22.27 -12.34 -36.24
C THR A 181 -22.18 -12.51 -34.73
N ARG A 182 -23.29 -13.05 -34.21
CA ARG A 182 -23.52 -13.50 -32.84
C ARG A 182 -22.33 -14.29 -32.28
N ALA A 183 -22.11 -14.11 -30.97
CA ALA A 183 -21.25 -14.90 -30.10
C ALA A 183 -19.73 -14.64 -30.17
N ILE A 184 -19.31 -13.37 -30.02
CA ILE A 184 -18.02 -13.14 -29.37
C ILE A 184 -18.27 -13.28 -27.86
N VAL A 185 -17.99 -14.47 -27.32
CA VAL A 185 -17.73 -14.68 -25.90
C VAL A 185 -17.02 -13.45 -25.37
N THR A 186 -17.57 -12.81 -24.34
CA THR A 186 -16.97 -11.70 -23.59
C THR A 186 -15.67 -12.15 -22.92
N LYS A 187 -14.66 -12.54 -23.70
CA LYS A 187 -13.29 -12.69 -23.21
C LYS A 187 -12.83 -11.30 -22.84
N THR A 188 -12.96 -10.98 -21.56
CA THR A 188 -12.35 -9.80 -20.94
C THR A 188 -10.92 -9.75 -21.42
N SER A 189 -10.55 -8.72 -22.18
CA SER A 189 -9.21 -8.62 -22.74
C SER A 189 -8.18 -8.70 -21.60
N PRO A 190 -6.99 -9.27 -21.83
CA PRO A 190 -5.96 -9.37 -20.79
C PRO A 190 -5.68 -8.02 -20.09
N ASN A 191 -5.78 -6.92 -20.84
CA ASN A 191 -5.66 -5.55 -20.31
C ASN A 191 -6.81 -5.18 -19.36
N LYS A 192 -8.07 -5.49 -19.71
CA LYS A 192 -9.23 -5.23 -18.82
C LYS A 192 -9.11 -5.98 -17.50
N LYS A 193 -8.65 -7.24 -17.53
CA LYS A 193 -8.41 -8.02 -16.30
C LYS A 193 -7.32 -7.39 -15.44
N ALA A 194 -6.19 -7.00 -16.04
CA ALA A 194 -5.10 -6.35 -15.31
C ALA A 194 -5.53 -5.00 -14.70
N ASN A 195 -6.33 -4.20 -15.42
CA ASN A 195 -6.85 -2.93 -14.94
C ASN A 195 -7.84 -3.13 -13.79
N LEU A 196 -8.71 -4.14 -13.87
CA LEU A 196 -9.62 -4.52 -12.79
C LEU A 196 -8.85 -4.90 -11.52
N ILE A 197 -7.79 -5.71 -11.64
CA ILE A 197 -6.96 -6.11 -10.50
C ILE A 197 -6.37 -4.88 -9.81
N VAL A 198 -5.78 -3.96 -10.57
CA VAL A 198 -5.22 -2.72 -9.99
C VAL A 198 -6.31 -1.83 -9.39
N GLY A 199 -7.48 -1.74 -10.02
CA GLY A 199 -8.65 -1.06 -9.45
C GLY A 199 -9.08 -1.65 -8.11
N CYS A 200 -9.13 -2.98 -7.98
CA CYS A 200 -9.40 -3.66 -6.72
C CYS A 200 -8.33 -3.37 -5.67
N MET A 201 -7.03 -3.39 -6.04
CA MET A 201 -5.94 -3.05 -5.12
C MET A 201 -6.09 -1.62 -4.59
N ILE A 202 -6.35 -0.64 -5.47
CA ILE A 202 -6.56 0.76 -5.08
C ILE A 202 -7.79 0.88 -4.16
N ALA A 203 -8.89 0.20 -4.48
CA ALA A 203 -10.12 0.24 -3.67
C ALA A 203 -9.90 -0.35 -2.26
N CYS A 204 -9.31 -1.54 -2.17
CA CYS A 204 -8.97 -2.18 -0.89
C CYS A 204 -8.07 -1.28 -0.04
N TYR A 205 -7.03 -0.72 -0.65
CA TYR A 205 -6.13 0.24 0.00
C TYR A 205 -6.89 1.49 0.47
N THR A 206 -7.74 2.07 -0.38
CA THR A 206 -8.52 3.26 -0.03
C THR A 206 -9.40 3.00 1.20
N ILE A 207 -10.21 1.93 1.17
CA ILE A 207 -11.19 1.65 2.21
C ILE A 207 -10.50 1.38 3.55
N SER A 208 -9.40 0.63 3.54
CA SER A 208 -8.66 0.27 4.74
C SER A 208 -7.87 1.43 5.34
N TRP A 209 -7.35 2.34 4.51
CA TRP A 209 -6.47 3.42 4.96
C TRP A 209 -7.14 4.79 5.10
N LEU A 210 -8.28 5.03 4.45
CA LEU A 210 -8.98 6.32 4.47
C LEU A 210 -9.23 6.83 5.89
N PRO A 211 -9.68 6.02 6.87
CA PRO A 211 -9.87 6.52 8.24
C PRO A 211 -8.57 7.02 8.88
N THR A 212 -7.44 6.36 8.60
CA THR A 212 -6.12 6.78 9.08
C THR A 212 -5.70 8.12 8.46
N TRP A 213 -5.97 8.33 7.17
CA TRP A 213 -5.66 9.61 6.51
C TRP A 213 -6.53 10.75 7.02
N VAL A 214 -7.82 10.49 7.24
CA VAL A 214 -8.74 11.45 7.85
C VAL A 214 -8.27 11.80 9.25
N LEU A 215 -7.88 10.81 10.06
CA LEU A 215 -7.33 11.04 11.38
C LEU A 215 -6.03 11.88 11.33
N GLY A 216 -5.13 11.58 10.39
CA GLY A 216 -3.92 12.39 10.16
C GLY A 216 -4.23 13.83 9.75
N LEU A 217 -5.27 14.04 8.93
CA LEU A 217 -5.74 15.38 8.54
C LEU A 217 -6.31 16.13 9.75
N VAL A 218 -7.18 15.48 10.54
CA VAL A 218 -7.78 16.06 11.76
C VAL A 218 -6.69 16.51 12.73
N ILE A 219 -5.67 15.68 12.96
CA ILE A 219 -4.52 16.03 13.80
C ILE A 219 -3.71 17.18 13.18
N SER A 220 -3.50 17.17 11.86
CA SER A 220 -2.76 18.23 11.15
C SER A 220 -3.49 19.59 11.15
N LEU A 221 -4.80 19.57 11.31
CA LEU A 221 -5.66 20.75 11.49
C LEU A 221 -5.79 21.18 12.97
N GLU A 222 -5.00 20.58 13.85
CA GLU A 222 -4.93 20.92 15.28
C GLU A 222 -6.28 20.72 16.00
N VAL A 223 -7.10 19.79 15.50
CA VAL A 223 -8.33 19.39 16.19
C VAL A 223 -7.97 18.44 17.33
N HIS A 224 -8.21 18.88 18.55
CA HIS A 224 -7.87 18.14 19.78
C HIS A 224 -9.00 17.24 20.26
N GLY A 225 -8.67 16.31 21.17
CA GLY A 225 -9.67 15.48 21.87
C GLY A 225 -10.11 14.23 21.13
N VAL A 226 -9.37 13.75 20.12
CA VAL A 226 -9.65 12.47 19.44
C VAL A 226 -9.46 11.31 20.43
N PRO A 227 -10.49 10.50 20.71
CA PRO A 227 -10.37 9.34 21.58
C PRO A 227 -9.33 8.33 21.09
N TYR A 228 -8.58 7.72 22.02
CA TYR A 228 -7.57 6.69 21.72
C TYR A 228 -8.14 5.50 20.93
N ALA A 229 -9.42 5.15 21.15
CA ALA A 229 -10.12 4.11 20.41
C ALA A 229 -10.08 4.31 18.88
N TRP A 230 -10.10 5.56 18.39
CA TRP A 230 -10.00 5.83 16.95
C TRP A 230 -8.63 5.50 16.38
N PHE A 231 -7.55 5.67 17.16
CA PHE A 231 -6.21 5.27 16.74
C PHE A 231 -6.12 3.74 16.61
N LEU A 232 -6.72 2.99 17.54
CA LEU A 232 -6.81 1.53 17.46
C LEU A 232 -7.61 1.07 16.24
N VAL A 233 -8.81 1.64 16.02
CA VAL A 233 -9.65 1.31 14.86
C VAL A 233 -8.90 1.58 13.56
N CYS A 234 -8.27 2.75 13.43
CA CYS A 234 -7.47 3.10 12.27
C CYS A 234 -6.30 2.13 12.05
N PHE A 235 -5.55 1.80 13.10
CA PHE A 235 -4.42 0.87 13.03
C PHE A 235 -4.85 -0.52 12.55
N TRP A 236 -5.89 -1.10 13.13
CA TRP A 236 -6.33 -2.45 12.80
C TRP A 236 -7.00 -2.53 11.43
N LEU A 237 -7.80 -1.53 11.07
CA LEU A 237 -8.42 -1.46 9.75
C LEU A 237 -7.35 -1.32 8.67
N ALA A 238 -6.37 -0.45 8.86
CA ALA A 238 -5.24 -0.28 7.94
C ALA A 238 -4.40 -1.57 7.81
N SER A 239 -4.13 -2.23 8.95
CA SER A 239 -3.38 -3.49 8.98
C SER A 239 -4.13 -4.63 8.27
N SER A 240 -5.47 -4.62 8.26
CA SER A 240 -6.27 -5.64 7.56
C SER A 240 -6.02 -5.66 6.04
N ASN A 241 -5.54 -4.56 5.45
CA ASN A 241 -5.20 -4.51 4.02
C ASN A 241 -4.16 -5.57 3.63
N ALA A 242 -3.20 -5.86 4.52
CA ALA A 242 -2.18 -6.87 4.29
C ALA A 242 -2.77 -8.27 4.04
N ALA A 243 -3.94 -8.57 4.63
CA ALA A 243 -4.65 -9.83 4.40
C ALA A 243 -5.46 -9.84 3.09
N LEU A 244 -5.83 -8.67 2.55
CA LEU A 244 -6.62 -8.55 1.32
C LEU A 244 -5.76 -8.70 0.05
N ASN A 245 -4.50 -8.27 0.10
CA ASN A 245 -3.60 -8.27 -1.06
C ASN A 245 -3.42 -9.67 -1.69
N PRO A 246 -3.18 -10.77 -0.94
CA PRO A 246 -3.11 -12.12 -1.52
C PRO A 246 -4.39 -12.55 -2.27
N ILE A 247 -5.58 -12.16 -1.77
CA ILE A 247 -6.87 -12.46 -2.41
C ILE A 247 -6.96 -11.75 -3.76
N VAL A 248 -6.58 -10.48 -3.81
CA VAL A 248 -6.58 -9.69 -5.05
C VAL A 248 -5.53 -10.23 -6.03
N PHE A 249 -4.36 -10.66 -5.55
CA PHE A 249 -3.31 -11.24 -6.40
C PHE A 249 -3.72 -12.58 -7.03
N CYS A 250 -4.61 -13.36 -6.38
CA CYS A 250 -5.15 -14.60 -6.94
C CYS A 250 -6.04 -14.39 -8.17
N LEU A 251 -6.48 -13.16 -8.44
CA LEU A 251 -7.14 -12.80 -9.69
C LEU A 251 -6.18 -12.81 -10.89
N ASN A 252 -4.86 -12.74 -10.65
CA ASN A 252 -3.84 -12.92 -11.67
C ASN A 252 -3.60 -14.42 -11.94
N ASN A 253 -3.89 -14.85 -13.16
CA ASN A 253 -3.78 -16.26 -13.58
C ASN A 253 -2.39 -16.86 -13.34
N SER A 254 -1.30 -16.11 -13.59
CA SER A 254 0.07 -16.61 -13.41
C SER A 254 0.36 -16.89 -11.94
N ILE A 255 -0.06 -15.99 -11.04
CA ILE A 255 0.16 -16.12 -9.60
C ILE A 255 -0.69 -17.27 -9.05
N ARG A 256 -1.95 -17.35 -9.46
CA ARG A 256 -2.86 -18.44 -9.06
C ARG A 256 -2.31 -19.82 -9.44
N GLN A 257 -1.74 -19.95 -10.63
CA GLN A 257 -1.12 -21.20 -11.08
C GLN A 257 0.10 -21.55 -10.23
N THR A 258 1.02 -20.60 -9.99
CA THR A 258 2.18 -20.83 -9.13
C THR A 258 1.79 -21.21 -7.71
N LEU A 259 0.80 -20.55 -7.10
CA LEU A 259 0.29 -20.90 -5.77
C LEU A 259 -0.34 -22.30 -5.77
N PHE A 260 -1.12 -22.65 -6.80
CA PHE A 260 -1.71 -23.98 -6.90
C PHE A 260 -0.64 -25.07 -6.99
N GLN A 261 0.43 -24.84 -7.76
CA GLN A 261 1.58 -25.77 -7.83
C GLN A 261 2.29 -25.89 -6.48
N LEU A 262 2.55 -24.77 -5.80
CA LEU A 262 3.22 -24.75 -4.50
C LEU A 262 2.40 -25.47 -3.41
N PHE A 263 1.09 -25.29 -3.35
CA PHE A 263 0.27 -25.87 -2.27
C PHE A 263 -0.28 -27.26 -2.58
N PHE A 264 -0.60 -27.56 -3.84
CA PHE A 264 -1.27 -28.82 -4.21
C PHE A 264 -0.35 -29.79 -4.94
N LEU A 265 0.60 -29.34 -5.76
CA LEU A 265 1.55 -30.23 -6.44
C LEU A 265 2.80 -30.53 -5.60
N SER A 266 3.29 -29.60 -4.78
CA SER A 266 4.38 -29.94 -3.82
C SER A 266 3.93 -30.99 -2.81
N LYS A 267 2.63 -31.02 -2.49
CA LYS A 267 1.99 -32.02 -1.63
C LYS A 267 1.80 -33.38 -2.32
N TYR A 268 1.72 -33.39 -3.65
CA TYR A 268 1.67 -34.60 -4.46
C TYR A 268 3.05 -35.24 -4.60
N ASN A 269 4.10 -34.44 -4.84
CA ASN A 269 5.49 -34.93 -4.93
C ASN A 269 6.13 -35.30 -3.59
N LYS A 270 5.52 -34.94 -2.44
CA LYS A 270 5.95 -35.40 -1.11
C LYS A 270 5.25 -36.68 -0.64
N LYS A 271 4.29 -37.21 -1.40
CA LYS A 271 3.52 -38.42 -1.08
C LYS A 271 3.84 -39.63 -1.96
N ASN A 272 4.73 -39.46 -2.94
CA ASN A 272 5.37 -40.54 -3.70
C ASN A 272 6.86 -40.57 -3.36
#